data_AF-A0A925ZH19-F1
#
_entry.id   AF-A0A925ZH19-F1
#
_cell.length_a   1.000
_cell.length_b   1.000
_cell.length_c   1.000
_cell.angle_alpha   90.00
_cell.angle_beta   90.00
_cell.angle_gamma   90.00
#
_symmetry.space_group_name_H-M   'P 1'
#
loop_
_entity.id
_entity.type
_entity.pdbx_description
1 polymer ?
#
loop_
_entity_poly.entity_id
_entity_poly.type
_entity_poly.pdbx_seq_one_letter_code
_entity_poly.pdbx_strand_id
1 'polypeptide(L)'
;MNNLIEALIVERTYLHPRDLVFRAWTEPVRLERWFCPNPDNKVDAEVDLRVGGKYCIKMITPAGDAWVVEGEYREVVRPEKLVFTWKWASEPNAEPDLVTVQFLEVEGGTRVVLTHDRLDSEKSRENHGIGWNASMDRLVGYLVNPMETLMLPSPDLLTAAVEIRQAKNLAELALQRLARTFSYVPDDKLNWTPSETSKTPLRVLVHAALSNDYFAAVLRGDELPYQSAEEVVAMIKVKENEIQTRDQALGLLETTTRQTLEAFDKLDPARLTIDPKVAFILLLVGRHADGHASQIDYLQTTWGDLEDHFVM
;
A
#
# COMPACT_ATOMS: atom_id res chain seq x y z
N MET A 1 12.79 4.74 -48.79
CA MET A 1 11.70 5.29 -47.96
C MET A 1 12.01 4.81 -46.55
N ASN A 2 12.33 5.72 -45.63
CA ASN A 2 12.45 5.35 -44.22
C ASN A 2 11.04 4.99 -43.75
N ASN A 3 10.77 3.70 -43.54
CA ASN A 3 9.55 3.30 -42.84
C ASN A 3 9.71 3.79 -41.40
N LEU A 4 9.05 4.89 -41.07
CA LEU A 4 8.89 5.33 -39.69
C LEU A 4 7.99 4.30 -39.00
N ILE A 5 8.55 3.57 -38.03
CA ILE A 5 7.76 2.69 -37.17
C ILE A 5 6.95 3.59 -36.24
N GLU A 6 5.64 3.36 -36.16
CA GLU A 6 4.79 4.11 -35.23
C GLU A 6 5.15 3.74 -33.78
N ALA A 7 5.06 4.71 -32.87
CA ALA A 7 5.24 4.43 -31.46
C ALA A 7 4.19 3.44 -30.95
N LEU A 8 4.62 2.50 -30.10
CA LEU A 8 3.70 1.65 -29.34
C LEU A 8 3.06 2.47 -28.21
N ILE A 9 1.74 2.39 -28.08
CA ILE A 9 1.00 2.98 -26.96
C ILE A 9 0.30 1.86 -26.19
N VAL A 10 0.52 1.80 -24.88
CA VAL A 10 -0.15 0.88 -23.96
C VAL A 10 -0.75 1.68 -22.80
N GLU A 11 -2.02 1.42 -22.49
CA GLU A 11 -2.73 2.12 -21.41
C GLU A 11 -3.31 1.13 -20.40
N ARG A 12 -3.28 1.51 -19.11
CA ARG A 12 -4.00 0.83 -18.03
C ARG A 12 -4.46 1.83 -16.98
N THR A 13 -5.57 1.51 -16.32
CA THR A 13 -6.09 2.27 -15.18
C THR A 13 -5.95 1.44 -13.91
N TYR A 14 -5.38 2.05 -12.87
CA TYR A 14 -5.21 1.47 -11.54
C TYR A 14 -6.04 2.25 -10.52
N LEU A 15 -6.84 1.58 -9.69
CA LEU A 15 -7.65 2.20 -8.63
C LEU A 15 -6.81 2.59 -7.40
N HIS A 16 -5.69 3.28 -7.64
CA HIS A 16 -4.69 3.64 -6.64
C HIS A 16 -4.21 5.09 -6.87
N PRO A 17 -3.76 5.81 -5.82
CA PRO A 17 -3.21 7.16 -5.94
C PRO A 17 -1.99 7.21 -6.87
N ARG A 18 -1.83 8.33 -7.59
CA ARG A 18 -0.74 8.53 -8.56
C ARG A 18 0.64 8.29 -7.97
N ASP A 19 0.86 8.75 -6.73
CA ASP A 19 2.14 8.57 -6.05
C ASP A 19 2.50 7.09 -5.86
N LEU A 20 1.52 6.26 -5.48
CA LEU A 20 1.73 4.82 -5.27
C LEU A 20 2.06 4.13 -6.60
N VAL A 21 1.33 4.46 -7.67
CA VAL A 21 1.59 3.92 -9.00
C VAL A 21 2.95 4.39 -9.51
N PHE A 22 3.30 5.67 -9.37
CA PHE A 22 4.62 6.20 -9.74
C PHE A 22 5.75 5.45 -9.03
N ARG A 23 5.64 5.26 -7.70
CA ARG A 23 6.62 4.50 -6.92
C ARG A 23 6.80 3.07 -7.41
N ALA A 24 5.72 2.41 -7.83
CA ALA A 24 5.80 1.05 -8.40
C ALA A 24 6.68 0.98 -9.67
N TRP A 25 6.81 2.09 -10.40
CA TRP A 25 7.65 2.19 -11.60
C TRP A 25 9.08 2.64 -11.33
N THR A 26 9.40 3.11 -10.13
CA THR A 26 10.68 3.77 -9.85
C THR A 26 11.45 3.17 -8.68
N GLU A 27 10.83 2.36 -7.83
CA GLU A 27 11.49 1.74 -6.68
C GLU A 27 11.90 0.30 -7.01
N PRO A 28 13.18 -0.08 -6.88
CA PRO A 28 13.68 -1.42 -7.19
C PRO A 28 12.84 -2.56 -6.62
N VAL A 29 12.60 -2.53 -5.31
CA VAL A 29 11.84 -3.55 -4.58
C VAL A 29 10.40 -3.73 -5.07
N ARG A 30 9.84 -2.71 -5.74
CA ARG A 30 8.50 -2.75 -6.33
C ARG A 30 8.54 -3.23 -7.78
N LEU A 31 9.48 -2.74 -8.58
CA LEU A 31 9.74 -3.21 -9.94
C LEU A 31 9.94 -4.73 -9.98
N GLU A 32 10.67 -5.27 -9.00
CA GLU A 32 10.95 -6.71 -8.87
C GLU A 32 9.69 -7.58 -8.76
N ARG A 33 8.52 -7.00 -8.45
CA ARG A 33 7.27 -7.74 -8.25
C ARG A 33 6.44 -7.89 -9.52
N TRP A 34 6.58 -6.97 -10.48
CA TRP A 34 5.67 -6.90 -11.63
C TRP A 34 6.36 -6.69 -12.98
N PHE A 35 7.59 -6.18 -13.03
CA PHE A 35 8.31 -5.80 -14.26
C PHE A 35 8.88 -7.01 -15.02
N CYS A 36 8.04 -8.02 -15.29
CA CYS A 36 8.35 -9.12 -16.19
C CYS A 36 7.05 -9.77 -16.67
N PRO A 37 6.87 -10.04 -17.96
CA PRO A 37 5.65 -10.67 -18.44
C PRO A 37 5.46 -12.10 -17.90
N ASN A 38 6.55 -12.83 -17.63
CA ASN A 38 6.49 -14.20 -17.12
C ASN A 38 6.54 -14.24 -15.58
N PRO A 39 5.51 -14.75 -14.89
CA PRO A 39 5.47 -14.86 -13.42
C PRO A 39 6.54 -15.79 -12.83
N ASP A 40 7.02 -16.77 -13.58
CA ASP A 40 8.02 -17.74 -13.09
C ASP A 40 9.44 -17.16 -13.09
N ASN A 41 9.65 -16.02 -13.74
CA ASN A 41 10.95 -15.36 -13.78
C ASN A 41 11.14 -14.47 -12.54
N LYS A 42 12.34 -14.51 -11.97
CA LYS A 42 12.78 -13.54 -10.98
C LYS A 42 13.12 -12.23 -11.67
N VAL A 43 12.81 -11.11 -11.02
CA VAL A 43 13.27 -9.79 -11.45
C VAL A 43 14.26 -9.27 -10.42
N ASP A 44 15.39 -8.75 -10.88
CA ASP A 44 16.35 -7.98 -10.07
C ASP A 44 16.47 -6.58 -10.69
N ALA A 45 16.31 -5.53 -9.88
CA ALA A 45 16.32 -4.15 -10.36
C ALA A 45 17.35 -3.28 -9.64
N GLU A 46 18.04 -2.43 -10.40
CA GLU A 46 18.90 -1.36 -9.90
C GLU A 46 18.43 -0.04 -10.51
N VAL A 47 18.22 0.98 -9.68
CA VAL A 47 17.67 2.28 -10.11
C VAL A 47 18.37 3.43 -9.41
N ASP A 48 18.95 4.35 -10.19
CA ASP A 48 19.38 5.68 -9.76
C ASP A 48 18.36 6.72 -10.28
N LEU A 49 17.30 6.97 -9.49
CA LEU A 49 16.15 7.78 -9.92
C LEU A 49 16.45 9.28 -9.90
N ARG A 50 17.16 9.75 -10.92
CA ARG A 50 17.38 11.18 -11.20
C ARG A 50 17.63 11.36 -12.69
N VAL A 51 17.45 12.57 -13.21
CA VAL A 51 17.85 12.88 -14.59
C VAL A 51 19.35 12.57 -14.77
N GLY A 52 19.69 11.78 -15.80
CA GLY A 52 21.03 11.26 -16.04
C GLY A 52 21.41 10.03 -15.21
N GLY A 53 20.56 9.60 -14.28
CA GLY A 53 20.73 8.38 -13.50
C GLY A 53 20.42 7.14 -14.33
N LYS A 54 21.10 6.04 -14.04
CA LYS A 54 21.00 4.78 -14.78
C LYS A 54 20.06 3.80 -14.09
N TYR A 55 19.51 2.90 -14.87
CA TYR A 55 18.79 1.74 -14.37
C TYR A 55 19.21 0.46 -15.09
N CYS A 56 19.03 -0.67 -14.42
CA CYS A 56 19.24 -2.01 -14.96
C CYS A 56 18.19 -2.94 -14.38
N ILE A 57 17.47 -3.67 -15.23
CA ILE A 57 16.47 -4.66 -14.81
C ILE A 57 16.78 -5.99 -15.48
N LYS A 58 16.94 -7.03 -14.68
CA LYS A 58 17.24 -8.39 -15.11
C LYS A 58 16.01 -9.26 -14.90
N MET A 59 15.53 -9.89 -15.97
CA MET A 59 14.47 -10.89 -15.93
C MET A 59 15.12 -12.27 -16.07
N ILE A 60 15.19 -13.01 -14.95
CA ILE A 60 15.98 -14.24 -14.80
C ILE A 60 15.03 -15.44 -14.79
N THR A 61 15.23 -16.38 -15.71
CA THR A 61 14.44 -17.61 -15.79
C THR A 61 14.78 -18.57 -14.63
N PRO A 62 13.92 -19.56 -14.35
CA PRO A 62 14.25 -20.64 -13.40
C PRO A 62 15.53 -21.42 -13.77
N ALA A 63 15.93 -21.42 -15.05
CA ALA A 63 17.15 -22.05 -15.53
C ALA A 63 18.41 -21.17 -15.33
N GLY A 64 18.25 -19.90 -14.97
CA GLY A 64 19.34 -18.94 -14.75
C GLY A 64 19.68 -18.03 -15.94
N ASP A 65 19.03 -18.23 -17.10
CA ASP A 65 19.16 -17.32 -18.25
C ASP A 65 18.53 -15.96 -17.92
N ALA A 66 19.10 -14.86 -18.41
CA ALA A 66 18.61 -13.53 -18.10
C ALA A 66 18.44 -12.65 -19.35
N TRP A 67 17.28 -11.99 -19.45
CA TRP A 67 17.12 -10.82 -20.32
C TRP A 67 17.38 -9.57 -19.50
N VAL A 68 18.30 -8.75 -19.96
CA VAL A 68 18.74 -7.54 -19.24
C VAL A 68 18.38 -6.32 -20.07
N VAL A 69 17.56 -5.44 -19.50
CA VAL A 69 17.30 -4.11 -20.05
C VAL A 69 18.04 -3.08 -19.20
N GLU A 70 18.67 -2.12 -19.87
CA GLU A 70 19.40 -1.03 -19.24
C GLU A 70 19.08 0.31 -19.92
N GLY A 71 19.28 1.40 -19.19
CA GLY A 71 19.05 2.73 -19.72
C GLY A 71 19.34 3.86 -18.75
N GLU A 72 18.93 5.07 -19.14
CA GLU A 72 19.14 6.33 -18.42
C GLU A 72 17.84 7.13 -18.38
N TYR A 73 17.52 7.69 -17.22
CA TYR A 73 16.39 8.61 -17.07
C TYR A 73 16.68 9.95 -17.73
N ARG A 74 15.78 10.37 -18.63
CA ARG A 74 15.83 11.66 -19.32
C ARG A 74 14.97 12.72 -18.64
N GLU A 75 13.87 12.32 -18.02
CA GLU A 75 12.95 13.21 -17.31
C GLU A 75 12.31 12.46 -16.15
N VAL A 76 12.26 13.11 -14.97
CA VAL A 76 11.63 12.57 -13.76
C VAL A 76 10.78 13.68 -13.14
N VAL A 77 9.46 13.59 -13.26
CA VAL A 77 8.50 14.54 -12.68
C VAL A 77 7.56 13.74 -11.78
N ARG A 78 7.83 13.69 -10.47
CA ARG A 78 6.99 12.95 -9.53
C ARG A 78 5.71 13.73 -9.19
N PRO A 79 4.52 13.10 -9.16
CA PRO A 79 4.18 11.72 -9.58
C PRO A 79 3.58 11.66 -10.99
N GLU A 80 3.95 12.57 -11.90
CA GLU A 80 3.23 12.84 -13.15
C GLU A 80 3.83 12.13 -14.38
N LYS A 81 5.15 12.03 -14.47
CA LYS A 81 5.83 11.61 -15.70
C LYS A 81 7.22 11.02 -15.46
N LEU A 82 7.54 10.01 -16.26
CA LEU A 82 8.85 9.37 -16.32
C LEU A 82 9.26 9.20 -17.79
N VAL A 83 10.48 9.61 -18.15
CA VAL A 83 11.04 9.38 -19.49
C VAL A 83 12.41 8.75 -19.35
N PHE A 84 12.65 7.64 -20.06
CA PHE A 84 13.92 6.93 -20.00
C PHE A 84 14.25 6.25 -21.33
N THR A 85 15.54 6.06 -21.58
CA THR A 85 16.00 5.27 -22.72
C THR A 85 15.84 3.80 -22.45
N TRP A 86 15.60 2.98 -23.47
CA TRP A 86 15.50 1.53 -23.34
C TRP A 86 16.47 0.82 -24.28
N LYS A 87 17.25 -0.14 -23.77
CA LYS A 87 18.13 -0.97 -24.59
C LYS A 87 18.33 -2.36 -23.99
N TRP A 88 18.33 -3.39 -24.83
CA TRP A 88 18.73 -4.73 -24.42
C TRP A 88 20.26 -4.83 -24.29
N ALA A 89 20.76 -5.33 -23.16
CA ALA A 89 22.21 -5.47 -22.94
C ALA A 89 22.87 -6.47 -23.92
N SER A 90 22.09 -7.38 -24.52
CA SER A 90 22.53 -8.27 -25.60
C SER A 90 22.83 -7.55 -26.91
N GLU A 91 22.40 -6.29 -27.05
CA GLU A 91 22.50 -5.49 -28.27
C GLU A 91 23.28 -4.19 -27.99
N PRO A 92 24.57 -4.27 -27.61
CA PRO A 92 25.31 -3.11 -27.10
C PRO A 92 25.45 -1.97 -28.12
N ASN A 93 25.42 -2.30 -29.42
CA ASN A 93 25.57 -1.36 -30.54
C ASN A 93 24.24 -0.80 -31.07
N ALA A 94 23.09 -1.22 -30.53
CA ALA A 94 21.81 -0.65 -30.91
C ALA A 94 21.67 0.78 -30.36
N GLU A 95 21.09 1.67 -31.16
CA GLU A 95 20.61 2.96 -30.65
C GLU A 95 19.47 2.70 -29.66
N PRO A 96 19.42 3.43 -28.53
CA PRO A 96 18.40 3.18 -27.54
C PRO A 96 17.03 3.70 -27.98
N ASP A 97 16.01 2.92 -27.67
CA ASP A 97 14.61 3.33 -27.76
C ASP A 97 14.28 4.40 -26.72
N LEU A 98 13.09 5.00 -26.80
CA LEU A 98 12.62 5.99 -25.83
C LEU A 98 11.26 5.58 -25.25
N VAL A 99 11.20 5.42 -23.92
CA VAL A 99 9.96 5.14 -23.20
C VAL A 99 9.51 6.38 -22.43
N THR A 100 8.25 6.77 -22.63
CA THR A 100 7.56 7.81 -21.86
C THR A 100 6.39 7.18 -21.12
N VAL A 101 6.31 7.40 -19.80
CA VAL A 101 5.21 6.95 -18.96
C VAL A 101 4.57 8.17 -18.33
N GLN A 102 3.27 8.34 -18.55
CA GLN A 102 2.46 9.43 -17.99
C GLN A 102 1.46 8.86 -16.98
N PHE A 103 1.35 9.51 -15.82
CA PHE A 103 0.48 9.12 -14.72
C PHE A 103 -0.62 10.17 -14.55
N LEU A 104 -1.75 9.93 -15.22
CA LEU A 104 -2.87 10.86 -15.28
C LEU A 104 -3.85 10.59 -14.13
N GLU A 105 -4.28 11.64 -13.45
CA GLU A 105 -5.33 11.54 -12.43
C GLU A 105 -6.67 11.28 -13.11
N VAL A 106 -7.41 10.29 -12.61
CA VAL A 106 -8.76 9.98 -13.03
C VAL A 106 -9.62 9.73 -11.80
N GLU A 107 -10.94 9.77 -11.95
CA GLU A 107 -11.86 9.47 -10.85
C GLU A 107 -11.53 8.09 -10.26
N GLY A 108 -11.26 8.05 -8.96
CA GLY A 108 -10.96 6.83 -8.22
C GLY A 108 -9.57 6.21 -8.48
N GLY A 109 -8.67 6.86 -9.22
CA GLY A 109 -7.35 6.26 -9.45
C GLY A 109 -6.40 6.99 -10.41
N THR A 110 -5.57 6.20 -11.07
CA THR A 110 -4.50 6.67 -11.97
C THR A 110 -4.58 5.94 -13.30
N ARG A 111 -4.66 6.69 -14.40
CA ARG A 111 -4.48 6.15 -15.75
C ARG A 111 -3.01 6.29 -16.15
N VAL A 112 -2.35 5.17 -16.40
CA VAL A 112 -0.98 5.11 -16.93
C VAL A 112 -1.03 4.98 -18.44
N VAL A 113 -0.34 5.90 -19.12
CA VAL A 113 -0.14 5.87 -20.57
C VAL A 113 1.35 5.68 -20.83
N LEU A 114 1.72 4.52 -21.37
CA LEU A 114 3.08 4.21 -21.80
C LEU A 114 3.19 4.39 -23.31
N THR A 115 4.19 5.15 -23.74
CA THR A 115 4.59 5.31 -25.15
C THR A 115 6.00 4.80 -25.32
N HIS A 116 6.21 3.80 -26.18
CA HIS A 116 7.52 3.26 -26.54
C HIS A 116 7.81 3.61 -28.00
N ASP A 117 8.77 4.51 -28.20
CA ASP A 117 9.12 5.13 -29.48
C ASP A 117 10.55 4.77 -29.90
N ARG A 118 10.90 5.06 -31.17
CA ARG A 118 12.21 4.79 -31.81
C ARG A 118 12.54 3.32 -32.06
N LEU A 119 11.53 2.47 -32.02
CA LEU A 119 11.63 1.04 -32.31
C LEU A 119 12.16 0.77 -33.73
N ASP A 120 12.99 -0.26 -33.85
CA ASP A 120 13.70 -0.60 -35.08
C ASP A 120 12.84 -1.30 -36.15
N SER A 121 11.71 -1.89 -35.74
CA SER A 121 10.89 -2.75 -36.58
C SER A 121 9.48 -2.95 -36.02
N GLU A 122 8.55 -3.27 -36.91
CA GLU A 122 7.16 -3.59 -36.52
C GLU A 122 7.09 -4.83 -35.63
N LYS A 123 7.98 -5.81 -35.87
CA LYS A 123 8.11 -7.00 -35.02
C LYS A 123 8.56 -6.63 -33.60
N SER A 124 9.50 -5.69 -33.46
CA SER A 124 9.91 -5.17 -32.16
C SER A 124 8.74 -4.47 -31.46
N ARG A 125 7.98 -3.64 -32.20
CA ARG A 125 6.75 -3.00 -31.70
C ARG A 125 5.73 -4.00 -31.16
N GLU A 126 5.44 -5.06 -31.91
CA GLU A 126 4.53 -6.13 -31.50
C GLU A 126 5.04 -6.87 -30.24
N ASN A 127 6.32 -7.25 -30.21
CA ASN A 127 6.92 -7.96 -29.08
C ASN A 127 6.91 -7.11 -27.80
N HIS A 128 7.27 -5.84 -27.90
CA HIS A 128 7.17 -4.90 -26.78
C HIS A 128 5.71 -4.69 -26.37
N GLY A 129 4.78 -4.67 -27.31
CA GLY A 129 3.35 -4.62 -27.04
C GLY A 129 2.89 -5.78 -26.15
N ILE A 130 3.27 -7.01 -26.51
CA ILE A 130 2.97 -8.21 -25.72
C ILE A 130 3.60 -8.12 -24.32
N GLY A 131 4.90 -7.78 -24.25
CA GLY A 131 5.64 -7.70 -22.99
C GLY A 131 5.09 -6.64 -22.04
N TRP A 132 4.78 -5.44 -22.54
CA TRP A 132 4.24 -4.35 -21.74
C TRP A 132 2.83 -4.63 -21.25
N ASN A 133 1.94 -5.15 -22.10
CA ASN A 133 0.58 -5.50 -21.67
C ASN A 133 0.62 -6.54 -20.54
N ALA A 134 1.36 -7.63 -20.69
CA ALA A 134 1.46 -8.67 -19.66
C ALA A 134 2.10 -8.16 -18.36
N SER A 135 3.15 -7.34 -18.44
CA SER A 135 3.78 -6.76 -17.24
C SER A 135 2.84 -5.77 -16.53
N MET A 136 2.16 -4.90 -17.27
CA MET A 136 1.22 -3.94 -16.70
C MET A 136 -0.05 -4.61 -16.14
N ASP A 137 -0.44 -5.78 -16.63
CA ASP A 137 -1.48 -6.62 -16.03
C ASP A 137 -1.00 -7.23 -14.70
N ARG A 138 0.26 -7.64 -14.59
CA ARG A 138 0.85 -8.05 -13.30
C ARG A 138 0.93 -6.92 -12.29
N LEU A 139 1.13 -5.68 -12.74
CA LEU A 139 1.08 -4.51 -11.87
C LEU A 139 -0.32 -4.38 -11.22
N VAL A 140 -1.40 -4.76 -11.91
CA VAL A 140 -2.74 -4.85 -11.28
C VAL A 140 -2.72 -5.84 -10.13
N GLY A 141 -2.19 -7.05 -10.35
CA GLY A 141 -2.09 -8.08 -9.30
C GLY A 141 -1.26 -7.63 -8.10
N TYR A 142 -0.11 -7.01 -8.33
CA TYR A 142 0.73 -6.42 -7.28
C TYR A 142 -0.04 -5.36 -6.48
N LEU A 143 -0.69 -4.42 -7.16
CA LEU A 143 -1.42 -3.34 -6.50
C LEU A 143 -2.67 -3.84 -5.75
N VAL A 144 -3.34 -4.88 -6.27
CA VAL A 144 -4.53 -5.47 -5.65
C VAL A 144 -4.20 -6.34 -4.44
N ASN A 145 -2.98 -6.87 -4.30
CA ASN A 145 -2.53 -7.57 -3.09
C ASN A 145 -1.97 -6.58 -2.06
N PRO A 146 -2.77 -6.09 -1.10
CA PRO A 146 -2.35 -5.00 -0.24
C PRO A 146 -1.25 -5.51 0.70
N MET A 147 -1.33 -6.76 1.16
CA MET A 147 -0.43 -7.31 2.17
C MET A 147 1.02 -7.35 1.71
N GLU A 148 1.31 -7.84 0.50
CA GLU A 148 2.69 -7.93 0.00
C GLU A 148 3.26 -6.57 -0.44
N THR A 149 2.43 -5.69 -0.98
CA THR A 149 2.82 -4.35 -1.44
C THR A 149 3.10 -3.36 -0.30
N LEU A 150 2.46 -3.60 0.85
CA LEU A 150 2.49 -2.75 2.04
C LEU A 150 3.48 -3.22 3.12
N MET A 151 3.88 -4.50 3.09
CA MET A 151 4.87 -5.05 4.05
C MET A 151 6.33 -4.91 3.58
N LEU A 152 6.56 -4.36 2.38
CA LEU A 152 7.93 -4.10 1.93
C LEU A 152 8.53 -2.94 2.76
N PRO A 153 9.77 -3.09 3.24
CA PRO A 153 10.44 -1.99 3.90
C PRO A 153 10.56 -0.80 2.95
N SER A 154 10.52 0.42 3.50
CA SER A 154 10.72 1.61 2.68
C SER A 154 12.12 1.59 2.05
N PRO A 155 12.28 2.08 0.80
CA PRO A 155 13.56 2.01 0.10
C PRO A 155 14.63 2.95 0.67
N ASP A 156 14.22 4.04 1.33
CA ASP A 156 15.10 5.05 1.91
C ASP A 156 14.45 5.79 3.10
N LEU A 157 15.26 6.50 3.89
CA LEU A 157 14.83 7.19 5.11
C LEU A 157 13.86 8.36 4.86
N LEU A 158 14.00 9.07 3.73
CA LEU A 158 13.12 10.19 3.40
C LEU A 158 11.72 9.66 3.06
N THR A 159 11.66 8.60 2.26
CA THR A 159 10.42 7.89 1.93
C THR A 159 9.78 7.31 3.18
N ALA A 160 10.56 6.65 4.06
CA ALA A 160 10.06 6.13 5.32
C ALA A 160 9.42 7.23 6.20
N ALA A 161 10.07 8.39 6.32
CA ALA A 161 9.53 9.50 7.10
C ALA A 161 8.21 10.05 6.52
N VAL A 162 8.04 10.05 5.19
CA VAL A 162 6.78 10.42 4.53
C VAL A 162 5.69 9.38 4.82
N GLU A 163 6.01 8.08 4.72
CA GLU A 163 5.08 6.98 4.97
C GLU A 163 4.57 6.99 6.42
N ILE A 164 5.46 7.23 7.40
CA ILE A 164 5.08 7.35 8.80
C ILE A 164 4.07 8.49 9.00
N ARG A 165 4.31 9.67 8.41
CA ARG A 165 3.37 10.79 8.51
C ARG A 165 2.03 10.49 7.84
N GLN A 166 2.04 9.88 6.67
CA GLN A 166 0.80 9.51 5.96
C GLN A 166 0.00 8.48 6.75
N ALA A 167 0.66 7.44 7.26
CA ALA A 167 0.02 6.41 8.07
C ALA A 167 -0.54 6.97 9.37
N LYS A 168 0.17 7.89 10.03
CA LYS A 168 -0.33 8.60 11.22
C LYS A 168 -1.62 9.36 10.90
N ASN A 169 -1.64 10.15 9.83
CA ASN A 169 -2.82 10.94 9.45
C ASN A 169 -4.02 10.04 9.14
N LEU A 170 -3.80 8.92 8.42
CA LEU A 170 -4.86 7.95 8.15
C LEU A 170 -5.37 7.27 9.42
N ALA A 171 -4.46 6.89 10.32
CA ALA A 171 -4.83 6.31 11.61
C ALA A 171 -5.64 7.29 12.46
N GLU A 172 -5.23 8.55 12.53
CA GLU A 172 -5.95 9.60 13.26
C GLU A 172 -7.38 9.79 12.73
N LEU A 173 -7.55 9.92 11.41
CA LEU A 173 -8.86 10.04 10.79
C LEU A 173 -9.74 8.81 11.03
N ALA A 174 -9.19 7.60 10.89
CA ALA A 174 -9.93 6.36 11.12
C ALA A 174 -10.37 6.18 12.58
N LEU A 175 -9.50 6.55 13.54
CA LEU A 175 -9.81 6.50 14.98
C LEU A 175 -10.87 7.55 15.36
N GLN A 176 -10.80 8.75 14.79
CA GLN A 176 -11.85 9.76 14.94
C GLN A 176 -13.18 9.28 14.36
N ARG A 177 -13.16 8.66 13.17
CA ARG A 177 -14.35 8.05 12.56
C ARG A 177 -14.94 6.97 13.47
N LEU A 178 -14.13 6.05 13.98
CA LEU A 178 -14.57 5.01 14.90
C LEU A 178 -15.26 5.58 16.16
N ALA A 179 -14.64 6.58 16.80
CA ALA A 179 -15.21 7.23 17.97
C ALA A 179 -16.55 7.91 17.65
N ARG A 180 -16.62 8.60 16.51
CA ARG A 180 -17.83 9.28 16.03
C ARG A 180 -18.95 8.26 15.73
N THR A 181 -18.68 7.23 14.94
CA THR A 181 -19.62 6.16 14.63
C THR A 181 -20.19 5.55 15.92
N PHE A 182 -19.33 5.26 16.91
CA PHE A 182 -19.78 4.72 18.19
C PHE A 182 -20.65 5.70 19.00
N SER A 183 -20.44 7.01 18.85
CA SER A 183 -21.24 8.02 19.55
C SER A 183 -22.72 7.99 19.17
N TYR A 184 -23.06 7.47 17.98
CA TYR A 184 -24.44 7.33 17.51
C TYR A 184 -25.14 6.06 18.05
N VAL A 185 -24.40 5.09 18.58
CA VAL A 185 -24.98 3.88 19.18
C VAL A 185 -25.83 4.30 20.39
N PRO A 186 -27.11 3.95 20.49
CA PRO A 186 -27.91 4.25 21.68
C PRO A 186 -27.47 3.45 22.91
N ASP A 187 -27.70 3.98 24.12
CA ASP A 187 -27.26 3.32 25.36
C ASP A 187 -27.93 1.95 25.57
N ASP A 188 -29.20 1.78 25.17
CA ASP A 188 -29.91 0.49 25.21
C ASP A 188 -29.39 -0.53 24.18
N LYS A 189 -28.56 -0.08 23.22
CA LYS A 189 -27.94 -0.91 22.17
C LYS A 189 -26.47 -1.22 22.41
N LEU A 190 -25.81 -0.63 23.41
CA LEU A 190 -24.40 -0.86 23.72
C LEU A 190 -24.03 -2.35 23.84
N ASN A 191 -24.95 -3.13 24.44
CA ASN A 191 -24.80 -4.57 24.67
C ASN A 191 -25.69 -5.44 23.77
N TRP A 192 -26.35 -4.85 22.77
CA TRP A 192 -27.14 -5.62 21.81
C TRP A 192 -26.22 -6.44 20.91
N THR A 193 -26.68 -7.62 20.50
CA THR A 193 -25.96 -8.49 19.57
C THR A 193 -26.93 -9.22 18.62
N PRO A 194 -26.58 -9.41 17.34
CA PRO A 194 -27.44 -10.14 16.38
C PRO A 194 -27.38 -11.66 16.58
N SER A 195 -26.39 -12.18 17.31
CA SER A 195 -26.27 -13.60 17.67
C SER A 195 -25.52 -13.79 18.99
N GLU A 196 -25.63 -14.96 19.61
CA GLU A 196 -24.92 -15.30 20.86
C GLU A 196 -23.39 -15.20 20.73
N THR A 197 -22.85 -15.35 19.52
CA THR A 197 -21.41 -15.34 19.24
C THR A 197 -20.89 -14.02 18.69
N SER A 198 -21.79 -13.10 18.31
CA SER A 198 -21.40 -11.80 17.76
C SER A 198 -20.95 -10.85 18.87
N LYS A 199 -20.00 -9.97 18.54
CA LYS A 199 -19.60 -8.88 19.44
C LYS A 199 -20.70 -7.82 19.47
N THR A 200 -20.90 -7.25 20.65
CA THR A 200 -21.73 -6.05 20.83
C THR A 200 -20.97 -4.81 20.36
N PRO A 201 -21.63 -3.68 20.09
CA PRO A 201 -20.94 -2.43 19.74
C PRO A 201 -19.89 -2.03 20.77
N LEU A 202 -20.23 -2.14 22.06
CA LEU A 202 -19.31 -1.85 23.16
C LEU A 202 -18.05 -2.71 23.05
N ARG A 203 -18.22 -4.02 22.84
CA ARG A 203 -17.08 -4.96 22.69
C ARG A 203 -16.27 -4.72 21.42
N VAL A 204 -16.90 -4.25 20.32
CA VAL A 204 -16.18 -3.86 19.11
C VAL A 204 -15.29 -2.65 19.38
N LEU A 205 -15.80 -1.61 20.06
CA LEU A 205 -15.01 -0.44 20.41
C LEU A 205 -13.86 -0.79 21.36
N VAL A 206 -14.13 -1.57 22.41
CA VAL A 206 -13.13 -1.99 23.40
C VAL A 206 -12.05 -2.85 22.75
N HIS A 207 -12.42 -3.77 21.86
CA HIS A 207 -11.46 -4.52 21.05
C HIS A 207 -10.54 -3.58 20.27
N ALA A 208 -11.14 -2.61 19.56
CA ALA A 208 -10.39 -1.65 18.78
C ALA A 208 -9.37 -0.88 19.63
N ALA A 209 -9.83 -0.38 20.78
CA ALA A 209 -9.01 0.38 21.73
C ALA A 209 -7.87 -0.45 22.33
N LEU A 210 -8.09 -1.72 22.68
CA LEU A 210 -7.06 -2.60 23.23
C LEU A 210 -5.99 -2.98 22.18
N SER A 211 -6.38 -3.20 20.92
CA SER A 211 -5.42 -3.44 19.85
C SER A 211 -4.52 -2.23 19.60
N ASN A 212 -5.03 -0.99 19.77
CA ASN A 212 -4.22 0.21 19.61
C ASN A 212 -3.04 0.27 20.59
N ASP A 213 -3.23 -0.17 21.83
CA ASP A 213 -2.15 -0.24 22.83
C ASP A 213 -1.06 -1.22 22.39
N TYR A 214 -1.47 -2.40 21.88
CA TYR A 214 -0.55 -3.36 21.29
C TYR A 214 0.20 -2.78 20.08
N PHE A 215 -0.48 -2.09 19.17
CA PHE A 215 0.16 -1.43 18.04
C PHE A 215 1.17 -0.38 18.49
N ALA A 216 0.79 0.45 19.47
CA ALA A 216 1.66 1.48 20.02
C ALA A 216 2.92 0.87 20.65
N ALA A 217 2.81 -0.26 21.34
CA ALA A 217 3.94 -0.99 21.90
C ALA A 217 4.92 -1.50 20.82
N VAL A 218 4.40 -2.07 19.72
CA VAL A 218 5.25 -2.49 18.58
C VAL A 218 5.96 -1.28 17.95
N LEU A 219 5.24 -0.18 17.73
CA LEU A 219 5.80 1.05 17.16
C LEU A 219 6.87 1.67 18.06
N ARG A 220 6.72 1.62 19.39
CA ARG A 220 7.76 2.04 20.34
C ARG A 220 8.94 1.08 20.42
N GLY A 221 8.74 -0.18 20.03
CA GLY A 221 9.75 -1.23 20.17
C GLY A 221 9.81 -1.80 21.58
N ASP A 222 8.68 -1.77 22.31
CA ASP A 222 8.58 -2.31 23.65
C ASP A 222 8.72 -3.84 23.63
N GLU A 223 9.29 -4.41 24.69
CA GLU A 223 9.19 -5.86 24.91
C GLU A 223 7.73 -6.23 25.20
N LEU A 224 7.17 -7.05 24.32
CA LEU A 224 5.81 -7.54 24.47
C LEU A 224 5.79 -8.78 25.37
N PRO A 225 4.85 -8.89 26.31
CA PRO A 225 4.72 -10.06 27.17
C PRO A 225 4.08 -11.26 26.44
N TYR A 226 3.95 -11.19 25.11
CA TYR A 226 3.29 -12.18 24.26
C TYR A 226 4.23 -12.60 23.13
N GLN A 227 4.21 -13.89 22.81
CA GLN A 227 5.08 -14.50 21.81
C GLN A 227 4.37 -14.71 20.46
N SER A 228 3.04 -14.60 20.40
CA SER A 228 2.26 -14.81 19.17
C SER A 228 1.03 -13.91 19.04
N ALA A 229 0.49 -13.82 17.83
CA ALA A 229 -0.75 -13.09 17.57
C ALA A 229 -1.94 -13.74 18.28
N GLU A 230 -1.94 -15.06 18.42
CA GLU A 230 -2.98 -15.82 19.11
C GLU A 230 -3.04 -15.45 20.61
N GLU A 231 -1.89 -15.28 21.26
CA GLU A 231 -1.80 -14.84 22.66
C GLU A 231 -2.35 -13.43 22.85
N VAL A 232 -2.03 -12.52 21.93
CA VAL A 232 -2.56 -11.14 21.93
C VAL A 232 -4.08 -11.16 21.78
N VAL A 233 -4.61 -11.92 20.82
CA VAL A 233 -6.06 -12.04 20.61
C VAL A 233 -6.76 -12.66 21.82
N ALA A 234 -6.17 -13.68 22.45
CA ALA A 234 -6.72 -14.29 23.66
C ALA A 234 -6.78 -13.29 24.82
N MET A 235 -5.72 -12.52 25.03
CA MET A 235 -5.69 -11.48 26.05
C MET A 235 -6.74 -10.38 25.81
N ILE A 236 -6.85 -9.89 24.57
CA ILE A 236 -7.85 -8.87 24.23
C ILE A 236 -9.26 -9.40 24.52
N LYS A 237 -9.56 -10.65 24.15
CA LYS A 237 -10.86 -11.27 24.45
C LYS A 237 -11.19 -11.34 25.94
N VAL A 238 -10.19 -11.53 26.80
CA VAL A 238 -10.39 -11.51 28.27
C VAL A 238 -10.73 -10.09 28.73
N LYS A 239 -9.90 -9.11 28.35
CA LYS A 239 -10.07 -7.70 28.76
C LYS A 239 -11.32 -7.03 28.20
N GLU A 240 -11.79 -7.46 27.01
CA GLU A 240 -13.03 -6.97 26.40
C GLU A 240 -14.24 -7.04 27.35
N ASN A 241 -14.28 -8.03 28.26
CA ASN A 241 -15.40 -8.23 29.19
C ASN A 241 -15.27 -7.40 30.47
N GLU A 242 -14.16 -6.70 30.71
CA GLU A 242 -13.98 -5.88 31.92
C GLU A 242 -14.61 -4.49 31.77
N ILE A 243 -14.77 -4.01 30.54
CA ILE A 243 -15.33 -2.70 30.22
C ILE A 243 -16.83 -2.83 29.95
N GLN A 244 -17.64 -2.11 30.72
CA GLN A 244 -19.09 -2.29 30.74
C GLN A 244 -19.88 -1.02 30.41
N THR A 245 -19.22 0.14 30.35
CA THR A 245 -19.87 1.43 30.10
C THR A 245 -19.28 2.18 28.90
N ARG A 246 -20.09 3.06 28.29
CA ARG A 246 -19.68 3.98 27.22
C ARG A 246 -18.45 4.79 27.63
N ASP A 247 -18.51 5.42 28.80
CA ASP A 247 -17.45 6.31 29.28
C ASP A 247 -16.12 5.58 29.46
N GLN A 248 -16.15 4.36 29.99
CA GLN A 248 -14.96 3.53 30.13
C GLN A 248 -14.37 3.17 28.76
N ALA A 249 -15.22 2.80 27.79
CA ALA A 249 -14.77 2.41 26.46
C ALA A 249 -14.21 3.60 25.65
N LEU A 250 -14.87 4.76 25.72
CA LEU A 250 -14.40 5.99 25.07
C LEU A 250 -13.12 6.52 25.73
N GLY A 251 -13.03 6.52 27.05
CA GLY A 251 -11.81 6.92 27.76
C GLY A 251 -10.62 6.00 27.47
N LEU A 252 -10.87 4.69 27.32
CA LEU A 252 -9.86 3.73 26.87
C LEU A 252 -9.42 4.05 25.44
N LEU A 253 -10.36 4.23 24.50
CA LEU A 253 -10.05 4.56 23.11
C LEU A 253 -9.26 5.86 23.00
N GLU A 254 -9.65 6.91 23.71
CA GLU A 254 -8.94 8.20 23.73
C GLU A 254 -7.50 8.02 24.20
N THR A 255 -7.31 7.30 25.32
CA THR A 255 -5.99 7.03 25.90
C THR A 255 -5.10 6.28 24.91
N THR A 256 -5.60 5.19 24.34
CA THR A 256 -4.81 4.35 23.45
C THR A 256 -4.57 5.03 22.10
N THR A 257 -5.55 5.79 21.58
CA THR A 257 -5.36 6.65 20.40
C THR A 257 -4.20 7.62 20.60
N ARG A 258 -4.19 8.37 21.71
CA ARG A 258 -3.09 9.29 22.01
C ARG A 258 -1.74 8.57 22.06
N GLN A 259 -1.67 7.43 22.74
CA GLN A 259 -0.44 6.63 22.83
C GLN A 259 0.04 6.13 21.47
N THR A 260 -0.87 5.70 20.61
CA THR A 260 -0.55 5.26 19.25
C THR A 260 -0.01 6.42 18.40
N LEU A 261 -0.68 7.59 18.41
CA LEU A 261 -0.23 8.76 17.65
C LEU A 261 1.11 9.30 18.15
N GLU A 262 1.34 9.30 19.47
CA GLU A 262 2.66 9.61 20.05
C GLU A 262 3.74 8.60 19.64
N ALA A 263 3.38 7.33 19.46
CA ALA A 263 4.31 6.31 18.98
C ALA A 263 4.68 6.53 17.50
N PHE A 264 3.73 6.96 16.66
CA PHE A 264 4.04 7.40 15.30
C PHE A 264 5.02 8.58 15.28
N ASP A 265 4.80 9.60 16.12
CA ASP A 265 5.66 10.79 16.18
C ASP A 265 7.10 10.49 16.59
N LYS A 266 7.30 9.44 17.38
CA LYS A 266 8.60 9.03 17.91
C LYS A 266 9.23 7.88 17.11
N LEU A 267 8.55 7.35 16.09
CA LEU A 267 9.05 6.22 15.32
C LEU A 267 10.26 6.63 14.50
N ASP A 268 11.40 5.97 14.75
CA ASP A 268 12.60 6.11 13.93
C ASP A 268 12.33 5.56 12.51
N PRO A 269 12.43 6.39 11.44
CA PRO A 269 12.25 5.95 10.06
C PRO A 269 13.15 4.77 9.66
N ALA A 270 14.33 4.62 10.27
CA ALA A 270 15.22 3.49 10.00
C ALA A 270 14.59 2.15 10.38
N ARG A 271 13.65 2.11 11.33
CA ARG A 271 12.94 0.87 11.67
C ARG A 271 12.03 0.41 10.53
N LEU A 272 11.46 1.33 9.76
CA LEU A 272 10.59 0.99 8.64
C LEU A 272 11.36 0.37 7.47
N THR A 273 12.67 0.60 7.38
CA THR A 273 13.54 0.04 6.34
C THR A 273 14.11 -1.35 6.71
N ILE A 274 14.03 -1.77 7.97
CA ILE A 274 14.67 -3.02 8.46
C ILE A 274 13.72 -3.98 9.20
N ASP A 275 12.62 -3.48 9.78
CA ASP A 275 11.68 -4.27 10.58
C ASP A 275 10.33 -4.41 9.87
N PRO A 276 10.07 -5.56 9.20
CA PRO A 276 8.82 -5.77 8.47
C PRO A 276 7.59 -5.79 9.38
N LYS A 277 7.74 -6.06 10.69
CA LYS A 277 6.61 -5.98 11.63
C LYS A 277 6.17 -4.53 11.81
N VAL A 278 7.11 -3.59 11.86
CA VAL A 278 6.78 -2.16 11.94
C VAL A 278 6.03 -1.72 10.69
N ALA A 279 6.49 -2.11 9.49
CA ALA A 279 5.81 -1.80 8.24
C ALA A 279 4.37 -2.34 8.21
N PHE A 280 4.17 -3.58 8.67
CA PHE A 280 2.84 -4.16 8.79
C PHE A 280 1.94 -3.40 9.78
N ILE A 281 2.43 -3.13 10.99
CA ILE A 281 1.64 -2.43 12.02
C ILE A 281 1.31 -1.00 11.60
N LEU A 282 2.24 -0.29 10.95
CA LEU A 282 2.08 1.09 10.51
C LEU A 282 0.76 1.29 9.73
N LEU A 283 0.43 0.34 8.87
CA LEU A 283 -0.75 0.38 8.01
C LEU A 283 -1.97 -0.30 8.63
N LEU A 284 -1.76 -1.22 9.56
CA LEU A 284 -2.82 -1.95 10.22
C LEU A 284 -3.65 -1.04 11.13
N VAL A 285 -3.04 -0.06 11.81
CA VAL A 285 -3.76 0.81 12.78
C VAL A 285 -5.01 1.44 12.17
N GLY A 286 -4.87 2.19 11.07
CA GLY A 286 -5.99 2.87 10.44
C GLY A 286 -7.03 1.90 9.86
N ARG A 287 -6.58 0.88 9.13
CA ARG A 287 -7.48 -0.13 8.53
C ARG A 287 -8.28 -0.89 9.57
N HIS A 288 -7.66 -1.23 10.68
CA HIS A 288 -8.32 -1.91 11.78
C HIS A 288 -9.40 -1.04 12.41
N ALA A 289 -9.10 0.24 12.68
CA ALA A 289 -10.09 1.19 13.20
C ALA A 289 -11.26 1.38 12.22
N ASP A 290 -10.97 1.58 10.93
CA ASP A 290 -12.00 1.73 9.89
C ASP A 290 -12.87 0.48 9.73
N GLY A 291 -12.26 -0.70 9.80
CA GLY A 291 -12.97 -1.97 9.75
C GLY A 291 -13.96 -2.11 10.92
N HIS A 292 -13.55 -1.71 12.13
CA HIS A 292 -14.43 -1.73 13.30
C HIS A 292 -15.49 -0.63 13.28
N ALA A 293 -15.20 0.54 12.71
CA ALA A 293 -16.21 1.57 12.47
C ALA A 293 -17.31 1.03 11.55
N SER A 294 -16.94 0.41 10.43
CA SER A 294 -17.89 -0.21 9.50
C SER A 294 -18.66 -1.39 10.11
N GLN A 295 -18.07 -2.13 11.05
CA GLN A 295 -18.79 -3.16 11.81
C GLN A 295 -19.87 -2.55 12.70
N ILE A 296 -19.59 -1.44 13.38
CA ILE A 296 -20.60 -0.74 14.20
C ILE A 296 -21.69 -0.14 13.31
N ASP A 297 -21.33 0.49 12.18
CA ASP A 297 -22.30 0.98 11.19
C ASP A 297 -23.24 -0.14 10.75
N TYR A 298 -22.70 -1.31 10.41
CA TYR A 298 -23.51 -2.48 10.06
C TYR A 298 -24.46 -2.90 11.19
N LEU A 299 -23.98 -2.97 12.44
CA LEU A 299 -24.85 -3.28 13.59
C LEU A 299 -25.98 -2.25 13.72
N GLN A 300 -25.69 -0.97 13.48
CA GLN A 300 -26.70 0.09 13.50
C GLN A 300 -27.85 -0.17 12.50
N THR A 301 -27.51 -0.59 11.28
CA THR A 301 -28.54 -0.91 10.27
C THR A 301 -29.45 -2.07 10.69
N THR A 302 -28.95 -3.01 11.50
CA THR A 302 -29.70 -4.23 11.86
C THR A 302 -30.84 -3.96 12.85
N TRP A 303 -30.79 -2.84 13.59
CA TRP A 303 -31.88 -2.39 14.45
C TRP A 303 -32.61 -1.16 13.92
N GLY A 304 -32.47 -0.87 12.62
CA GLY A 304 -33.29 0.11 11.90
C GLY A 304 -32.74 1.53 11.85
N ASP A 305 -31.47 1.74 12.20
CA ASP A 305 -30.79 3.00 11.92
C ASP A 305 -30.45 3.07 10.43
N LEU A 306 -30.97 4.09 9.74
CA LEU A 306 -30.78 4.32 8.31
C LEU A 306 -30.00 5.61 8.04
N GLU A 307 -29.44 6.25 9.08
CA GLU A 307 -28.66 7.47 8.91
C GLU A 307 -27.26 7.17 8.36
N ASP A 308 -26.81 8.01 7.42
CA ASP A 308 -25.47 7.93 6.84
C ASP A 308 -24.44 8.58 7.79
N HIS A 309 -23.94 7.81 8.76
CA HIS A 309 -22.92 8.25 9.71
C HIS A 309 -21.52 8.46 9.10
N PHE A 310 -21.39 8.30 7.77
CA PHE A 310 -20.17 8.50 6.99
C PHE A 310 -19.93 9.95 6.57
N VAL A 311 -20.97 10.80 6.54
CA VAL A 311 -20.88 12.16 5.96
C VAL A 311 -20.54 13.18 7.06
N MET A 312 -19.52 14.02 6.81
CA MET A 312 -19.16 15.17 7.66
C MET A 312 -20.24 16.23 7.67
#